data_AF-A0A7C4WUT0-F1
#
_entry.id   AF-A0A7C4WUT0-F1
#
_cell.length_a   1.000
_cell.length_b   1.000
_cell.length_c   1.000
_cell.angle_alpha   90.00
_cell.angle_beta   90.00
_cell.angle_gamma   90.00
#
_symmetry.space_group_name_H-M   'P 1'
#
loop_
_entity.id
_entity.type
_entity.pdbx_description
1 polymer ?
#
loop_
_entity_poly.entity_id
_entity_poly.type
_entity_poly.pdbx_seq_one_letter_code
_entity_poly.pdbx_strand_id
1 'polypeptide(L)'
;MDTIGVMAVSRKKLALIHIVKKEIGLTDEAYRKLLREVTGVESASLLDDEGFRKLMNYLVRSPYYRLNRFGLTLKQKLFLQYLGRQLGWDQGHLSNFLRKYYHKAEINELTKREASRAIESLKGVMQHSGTKDHTAGEGRRGS
;
A
#
# COMPACT_ATOMS: atom_id res chain seq x y z
N MET A 1 -17.78 7.80 -36.87
CA MET A 1 -17.86 7.91 -35.40
C MET A 1 -16.86 6.92 -34.86
N ASP A 2 -15.59 7.31 -34.90
CA ASP A 2 -14.47 6.39 -34.68
C ASP A 2 -14.20 6.22 -33.18
N THR A 3 -14.27 4.96 -32.76
CA THR A 3 -13.75 4.32 -31.55
C THR A 3 -13.07 5.26 -30.55
N ILE A 4 -13.82 5.68 -29.54
CA ILE A 4 -13.24 6.23 -28.31
C ILE A 4 -12.36 5.12 -27.72
N GLY A 5 -11.04 5.30 -27.80
CA GLY A 5 -10.07 4.38 -27.25
C GLY A 5 -10.33 4.20 -25.76
N VAL A 6 -10.87 3.03 -25.40
CA VAL A 6 -10.95 2.57 -24.02
C VAL A 6 -9.50 2.49 -23.53
N MET A 7 -9.05 3.50 -22.80
CA MET A 7 -7.69 3.54 -22.25
C MET A 7 -7.61 2.53 -21.11
N ALA A 8 -7.36 1.28 -21.50
CA ALA A 8 -7.15 0.16 -20.59
C ALA A 8 -6.12 0.53 -19.52
N VAL A 9 -6.38 0.07 -18.29
CA VAL A 9 -5.52 0.39 -17.15
C VAL A 9 -4.07 0.00 -17.40
N SER A 10 -3.14 0.85 -16.94
CA SER A 10 -1.71 0.56 -17.07
C SER A 10 -1.30 -0.75 -16.37
N ARG A 11 -0.25 -1.40 -16.88
CA ARG A 11 0.33 -2.63 -16.28
C ARG A 11 0.65 -2.50 -14.79
N LYS A 12 1.06 -1.30 -14.34
CA LYS A 12 1.31 -1.01 -12.92
C LYS A 12 0.05 -1.10 -12.07
N LYS A 13 -1.07 -0.57 -12.57
CA LYS A 13 -2.36 -0.61 -11.90
C LYS A 13 -2.91 -2.04 -11.88
N LEU A 14 -2.77 -2.82 -12.97
CA LEU A 14 -3.11 -4.25 -12.97
C LEU A 14 -2.31 -5.04 -11.93
N ALA A 15 -0.99 -4.82 -11.84
CA ALA A 15 -0.15 -5.46 -10.83
C ALA A 15 -0.63 -5.13 -9.41
N LEU A 16 -1.02 -3.88 -9.15
CA LEU A 16 -1.57 -3.49 -7.85
C LEU A 16 -2.86 -4.24 -7.52
N ILE A 17 -3.78 -4.41 -8.49
CA ILE A 17 -5.02 -5.16 -8.25
C ILE A 17 -4.71 -6.63 -7.93
N HIS A 18 -3.74 -7.23 -8.61
CA HIS A 18 -3.33 -8.61 -8.34
C HIS A 18 -2.66 -8.76 -6.97
N ILE A 19 -1.82 -7.80 -6.57
CA ILE A 19 -1.25 -7.75 -5.22
C ILE A 19 -2.38 -7.66 -4.19
N VAL A 20 -3.32 -6.73 -4.38
CA VAL A 20 -4.48 -6.56 -3.50
C VAL A 20 -5.29 -7.85 -3.41
N LYS A 21 -5.62 -8.49 -4.54
CA LYS A 21 -6.32 -9.79 -4.60
C LYS A 21 -5.61 -10.87 -3.78
N LYS A 22 -4.29 -10.98 -3.92
CA LYS A 22 -3.48 -11.96 -3.18
C LYS A 22 -3.46 -11.67 -1.68
N GLU A 23 -3.29 -10.41 -1.31
CA GLU A 23 -3.20 -9.98 0.09
C GLU A 23 -4.49 -10.21 0.88
N ILE A 24 -5.64 -10.12 0.22
CA ILE A 24 -6.97 -10.32 0.84
C ILE A 24 -7.48 -11.76 0.71
N GLY A 25 -6.75 -12.64 0.02
CA GLY A 25 -7.14 -14.03 -0.18
C GLY A 25 -8.43 -14.23 -0.98
N LEU A 26 -8.79 -13.30 -1.87
CA LEU A 26 -9.99 -13.46 -2.71
C LEU A 26 -9.76 -14.59 -3.72
N THR A 27 -10.74 -15.50 -3.81
CA THR A 27 -10.79 -16.48 -4.91
C THR A 27 -11.03 -15.78 -6.24
N ASP A 28 -10.67 -16.44 -7.34
CA ASP A 28 -10.86 -15.93 -8.69
C ASP A 28 -12.33 -15.66 -9.01
N GLU A 29 -13.23 -16.52 -8.53
CA GLU A 29 -14.68 -16.39 -8.69
C GLU A 29 -15.22 -15.17 -7.95
N ALA A 30 -14.82 -15.01 -6.68
CA ALA A 30 -15.23 -13.87 -5.87
C ALA A 30 -14.68 -12.55 -6.43
N TYR A 31 -13.45 -12.59 -6.95
CA TYR A 31 -12.82 -11.46 -7.60
C TYR A 31 -13.52 -11.04 -8.92
N ARG A 32 -13.89 -11.99 -9.78
CA ARG A 32 -14.67 -11.72 -11.00
C ARG A 32 -16.06 -11.19 -10.68
N LYS A 33 -16.73 -11.74 -9.68
CA LYS A 33 -18.04 -11.26 -9.21
C LYS A 33 -17.93 -9.80 -8.73
N LEU A 34 -16.90 -9.47 -7.96
CA LEU A 34 -16.62 -8.12 -7.51
C LEU A 34 -16.38 -7.13 -8.66
N LEU A 35 -15.59 -7.53 -9.67
CA LEU A 35 -15.35 -6.71 -10.86
C LEU A 35 -16.68 -6.37 -11.58
N ARG A 36 -17.51 -7.39 -11.84
CA ARG A 36 -18.83 -7.19 -12.45
C ARG A 36 -19.71 -6.26 -11.62
N GLU A 37 -19.80 -6.48 -10.31
CA GLU A 37 -20.69 -5.71 -9.43
C GLU A 37 -20.26 -4.24 -9.27
N VAL A 38 -18.96 -3.97 -9.17
CA VAL A 38 -18.45 -2.62 -8.86
C VAL A 38 -18.19 -1.80 -10.14
N THR A 39 -17.86 -2.47 -11.24
CA THR A 39 -17.36 -1.81 -12.45
C THR A 39 -18.06 -2.24 -13.74
N GLY A 40 -18.87 -3.30 -13.70
CA GLY A 40 -19.59 -3.81 -14.87
C GLY A 40 -18.74 -4.67 -15.82
N VAL A 41 -17.45 -4.86 -15.56
CA VAL A 41 -16.54 -5.62 -16.44
C VAL A 41 -16.14 -6.98 -15.87
N GLU A 42 -15.82 -7.91 -16.75
CA GLU A 42 -15.43 -9.30 -16.42
C GLU A 42 -13.95 -9.46 -16.05
N SER A 43 -13.12 -8.49 -16.46
CA SER A 43 -11.67 -8.56 -16.34
C SER A 43 -11.07 -7.20 -15.97
N ALA A 44 -10.06 -7.23 -15.12
CA ALA A 44 -9.26 -6.07 -14.77
C ALA A 44 -8.59 -5.40 -15.98
N SER A 45 -8.29 -6.18 -17.03
CA SER A 45 -7.71 -5.65 -18.27
C SER A 45 -8.66 -4.74 -19.05
N LEU A 46 -9.97 -4.83 -18.79
CA LEU A 46 -11.02 -4.03 -19.42
C LEU A 46 -11.38 -2.78 -18.61
N LEU A 47 -10.79 -2.60 -17.43
CA LEU A 47 -11.02 -1.42 -16.63
C LEU A 47 -10.42 -0.20 -17.33
N ASP A 48 -11.10 0.94 -17.16
CA ASP A 48 -10.55 2.26 -17.36
C ASP A 48 -10.11 2.86 -16.01
N ASP A 49 -9.63 4.10 -16.03
CA ASP A 49 -9.14 4.78 -14.83
C ASP A 49 -10.25 5.03 -13.79
N GLU A 50 -11.48 5.27 -14.24
CA GLU A 50 -12.62 5.45 -13.34
C GLU A 50 -13.03 4.13 -12.67
N GLY A 51 -13.16 3.06 -13.45
CA GLY A 51 -13.44 1.71 -12.98
C GLY A 51 -12.35 1.22 -12.02
N PHE A 52 -11.09 1.47 -12.33
CA PHE A 52 -9.97 1.22 -11.42
C PHE A 52 -10.16 1.96 -10.09
N ARG A 53 -10.47 3.26 -10.13
CA ARG A 53 -10.70 4.05 -8.92
C ARG A 53 -11.91 3.56 -8.13
N LYS A 54 -13.01 3.18 -8.78
CA LYS A 54 -14.21 2.60 -8.14
C LYS A 54 -13.87 1.28 -7.45
N LEU A 55 -13.21 0.37 -8.17
CA LEU A 55 -12.77 -0.91 -7.64
C LEU A 55 -11.83 -0.71 -6.46
N MET A 56 -10.82 0.16 -6.57
CA MET A 56 -9.91 0.44 -5.47
C MET A 56 -10.61 1.11 -4.29
N ASN A 57 -11.54 2.04 -4.51
CA ASN A 57 -12.32 2.65 -3.44
C ASN A 57 -13.20 1.62 -2.72
N TYR A 58 -13.83 0.71 -3.46
CA TYR A 58 -14.57 -0.40 -2.87
C TYR A 58 -13.63 -1.31 -2.07
N LEU A 59 -12.53 -1.76 -2.71
CA LEU A 59 -11.47 -2.61 -2.15
C LEU A 59 -10.78 -2.00 -0.91
N VAL A 60 -10.80 -0.69 -0.75
CA VAL A 60 -10.06 0.01 0.32
C VAL A 60 -10.99 0.54 1.42
N ARG A 61 -12.22 0.94 1.10
CA ARG A 61 -13.14 1.56 2.06
C ARG A 61 -14.08 0.57 2.73
N SER A 62 -14.28 -0.62 2.17
CA SER A 62 -15.23 -1.55 2.77
C SER A 62 -14.70 -2.17 4.07
N PRO A 63 -15.52 -2.33 5.12
CA PRO A 63 -15.15 -3.07 6.33
C PRO A 63 -14.75 -4.54 6.06
N TYR A 64 -15.00 -5.07 4.85
CA TYR A 64 -14.60 -6.40 4.39
C TYR A 64 -13.07 -6.58 4.18
N TYR A 65 -12.26 -5.53 4.24
CA TYR A 65 -10.80 -5.62 3.99
C TYR A 65 -9.94 -5.59 5.25
N ARG A 66 -10.50 -6.09 6.36
CA ARG A 66 -9.72 -6.41 7.55
C ARG A 66 -8.83 -7.61 7.20
N LEU A 67 -7.53 -7.38 7.09
CA LEU A 67 -6.52 -8.42 6.82
C LEU A 67 -6.31 -9.37 8.00
N ASN A 68 -6.78 -8.99 9.18
CA ASN A 68 -6.68 -9.80 10.38
C ASN A 68 -7.89 -9.55 11.30
N ARG A 69 -8.03 -10.41 12.31
CA ARG A 69 -9.04 -10.27 13.38
C ARG A 69 -8.93 -8.96 14.19
N PHE A 70 -7.81 -8.25 14.07
CA PHE A 70 -7.51 -7.02 14.80
C PHE A 70 -7.89 -5.73 14.04
N GLY A 71 -8.50 -5.87 12.87
CA GLY A 71 -9.04 -4.77 12.08
C GLY A 71 -8.00 -4.03 11.23
N LEU A 72 -6.79 -4.57 11.05
CA LEU A 72 -5.79 -4.01 10.13
C LEU A 72 -6.35 -3.92 8.72
N THR A 73 -6.29 -2.74 8.12
CA THR A 73 -6.76 -2.56 6.75
C THR A 73 -5.64 -2.80 5.74
N LEU A 74 -6.00 -3.26 4.55
CA LEU A 74 -5.08 -3.39 3.42
C LEU A 74 -4.35 -2.09 3.10
N LYS A 75 -5.05 -0.95 3.12
CA LYS A 75 -4.44 0.38 2.93
C LYS A 75 -3.32 0.65 3.93
N GLN A 76 -3.52 0.31 5.20
CA GLN A 76 -2.49 0.50 6.22
C GLN A 76 -1.28 -0.40 5.98
N LYS A 77 -1.49 -1.68 5.65
CA LYS A 77 -0.39 -2.60 5.32
C LYS A 77 0.43 -2.10 4.14
N LEU A 78 -0.23 -1.76 3.03
CA LEU A 78 0.43 -1.27 1.83
C LEU A 78 1.17 0.04 2.10
N PHE A 79 0.60 0.93 2.92
CA PHE A 79 1.25 2.19 3.23
C PHE A 79 2.47 2.02 4.14
N LEU A 80 2.42 1.10 5.10
CA LEU A 80 3.61 0.72 5.91
C LEU A 80 4.73 0.15 5.02
N GLN A 81 4.40 -0.77 4.10
CA GLN A 81 5.38 -1.32 3.15
C GLN A 81 5.95 -0.24 2.23
N TYR A 82 5.11 0.68 1.75
CA TYR A 82 5.54 1.82 0.94
C TYR A 82 6.53 2.71 1.70
N LEU A 83 6.19 3.13 2.93
CA LEU A 83 7.07 3.97 3.75
C LEU A 83 8.40 3.28 4.06
N GLY A 84 8.39 1.98 4.39
CA GLY A 84 9.61 1.20 4.55
C GLY A 84 10.49 1.26 3.30
N ARG A 85 9.92 1.02 2.11
CA ARG A 85 10.67 1.13 0.84
C ARG A 85 11.20 2.53 0.57
N GLN A 86 10.45 3.58 0.89
CA GLN A 86 10.91 4.97 0.72
C GLN A 86 12.09 5.31 1.65
N LEU A 87 12.17 4.67 2.81
CA LEU A 87 13.30 4.77 3.73
C LEU A 87 14.50 3.88 3.32
N GLY A 88 14.40 3.16 2.20
CA GLY A 88 15.40 2.16 1.79
C GLY A 88 15.41 0.92 2.69
N TRP A 89 14.37 0.68 3.49
CA TRP A 89 14.30 -0.45 4.40
C TRP A 89 13.81 -1.70 3.68
N ASP A 90 14.53 -2.79 3.88
CA ASP A 90 14.06 -4.13 3.53
C ASP A 90 12.99 -4.63 4.53
N GLN A 91 12.47 -5.83 4.27
CA GLN A 91 11.47 -6.45 5.14
C GLN A 91 11.99 -6.72 6.55
N GLY A 92 13.28 -7.05 6.70
CA GLY A 92 13.90 -7.34 8.00
C GLY A 92 14.00 -6.09 8.87
N HIS A 93 14.39 -4.95 8.29
CA HIS A 93 14.42 -3.66 8.97
C HIS A 93 13.03 -3.24 9.43
N LEU A 94 12.02 -3.39 8.57
CA LEU A 94 10.65 -3.08 8.96
C LEU A 94 10.14 -4.01 10.08
N SER A 95 10.44 -5.32 10.01
CA SER A 95 10.13 -6.27 11.10
C SER A 95 10.82 -5.90 12.41
N ASN A 96 12.11 -5.54 12.37
CA ASN A 96 12.85 -5.10 13.55
C ASN A 96 12.28 -3.83 14.17
N PHE A 97 11.87 -2.87 13.35
CA PHE A 97 11.17 -1.67 13.79
C PHE A 97 9.85 -2.03 14.51
N LEU A 98 9.02 -2.90 13.91
CA LEU A 98 7.76 -3.33 14.52
C LEU A 98 8.00 -4.10 15.83
N ARG A 99 9.03 -4.95 15.89
CA ARG A 99 9.38 -5.70 17.09
C ARG A 99 9.81 -4.77 18.23
N LYS A 100 10.61 -3.77 17.92
CA LYS A 100 11.15 -2.80 18.90
C LYS A 100 10.08 -1.88 19.49
N TYR A 101 9.18 -1.34 18.65
CA TYR A 101 8.27 -0.28 19.08
C TYR A 101 6.82 -0.74 19.29
N TYR A 102 6.44 -1.88 18.72
CA TYR A 102 5.06 -2.39 18.73
C TYR A 102 4.97 -3.85 19.22
N HIS A 103 6.11 -4.50 19.51
CA HIS A 103 6.20 -5.90 19.91
C HIS A 103 5.51 -6.87 18.93
N LYS A 104 5.54 -6.54 17.63
CA LYS A 104 5.00 -7.36 16.53
C LYS A 104 6.12 -7.80 15.61
N ALA A 105 6.12 -9.07 15.20
CA ALA A 105 7.10 -9.58 14.24
C ALA A 105 6.75 -9.17 12.81
N GLU A 106 5.46 -9.10 12.50
CA GLU A 106 4.96 -8.86 11.14
C GLU A 106 3.86 -7.79 11.12
N ILE A 107 3.71 -7.09 9.98
CA ILE A 107 2.65 -6.08 9.79
C ILE A 107 1.26 -6.67 10.05
N ASN A 108 1.04 -7.93 9.66
CA ASN A 108 -0.23 -8.64 9.80
C ASN A 108 -0.65 -8.90 11.27
N GLU A 109 0.21 -8.62 12.24
CA GLU A 109 -0.11 -8.75 13.67
C GLU A 109 -0.56 -7.43 14.30
N LEU A 110 -0.44 -6.31 13.57
CA LEU A 110 -0.85 -5.01 14.06
C LEU A 110 -2.38 -4.92 14.15
N THR A 111 -2.85 -4.26 15.19
CA THR A 111 -4.20 -3.70 15.24
C THR A 111 -4.31 -2.50 14.30
N LYS A 112 -5.55 -2.13 13.94
CA LYS A 112 -5.81 -0.89 13.19
C LYS A 112 -5.13 0.34 13.82
N ARG A 113 -5.17 0.46 15.15
CA ARG A 113 -4.63 1.62 15.88
C ARG A 113 -3.11 1.63 15.87
N GLU A 114 -2.47 0.48 16.10
CA GLU A 114 -1.01 0.37 16.03
C GLU A 114 -0.50 0.66 14.63
N ALA A 115 -1.18 0.17 13.59
CA ALA A 115 -0.80 0.46 12.21
C ALA A 115 -0.86 1.95 11.89
N SER A 116 -1.89 2.68 12.36
CA SER A 116 -1.92 4.15 12.23
C SER A 116 -0.76 4.82 12.95
N ARG A 117 -0.41 4.39 14.17
CA ARG A 117 0.74 4.94 14.91
C ARG A 117 2.06 4.64 14.21
N ALA A 118 2.24 3.43 13.70
CA ALA A 118 3.44 3.01 12.97
C ALA A 118 3.62 3.84 11.68
N ILE A 119 2.53 4.15 10.97
CA ILE A 119 2.55 5.06 9.82
C ILE A 119 3.06 6.44 10.23
N GLU A 120 2.55 7.02 11.31
CA GLU A 120 3.01 8.33 11.78
C GLU A 120 4.48 8.30 12.24
N SER A 121 4.90 7.24 12.93
CA SER A 121 6.31 7.06 13.30
C SER A 121 7.23 6.99 12.08
N LEU A 122 6.89 6.20 11.05
CA LEU A 122 7.69 6.08 9.83
C LEU A 122 7.74 7.38 9.04
N LYS A 123 6.64 8.14 8.97
CA LYS A 123 6.66 9.50 8.40
C LYS A 123 7.62 10.41 9.15
N GLY A 124 7.61 10.35 10.48
CA GLY A 124 8.56 11.09 11.32
C GLY A 124 10.01 10.72 11.02
N VAL A 125 10.33 9.42 10.89
CA VAL A 125 11.65 8.96 10.48
C VAL A 125 12.03 9.54 9.11
N MET A 126 11.11 9.54 8.15
CA MET A 126 11.36 10.07 6.80
C MET A 126 11.69 11.57 6.82
N GLN A 127 10.98 12.35 7.64
CA GLN A 127 11.25 13.78 7.82
C GLN A 127 12.64 14.06 8.39
N HIS A 128 13.10 13.25 9.35
CA HIS A 128 14.44 13.40 9.95
C HIS A 128 15.56 12.82 9.09
N SER A 129 15.25 11.83 8.25
CA SER A 129 16.20 11.24 7.31
C SER A 129 16.55 12.24 6.19
N GLY A 130 15.58 13.01 5.72
CA GLY A 130 15.80 14.07 4.72
C GLY A 130 16.52 15.31 5.25
N THR A 131 16.65 15.50 6.57
CA THR A 131 17.36 16.66 7.15
C THR A 131 18.87 16.46 7.22
N LYS A 132 19.37 15.21 7.18
CA LYS A 132 20.81 14.90 7.36
C LYS A 132 21.66 15.19 6.12
N ASP A 133 21.06 15.39 4.95
CA ASP A 133 21.78 15.67 3.70
C ASP A 133 22.08 17.16 3.45
N HIS A 134 21.71 18.09 4.35
CA HIS A 134 21.99 19.54 4.19
C HIS A 134 23.02 20.13 5.16
N THR A 135 23.68 19.33 6.00
CA THR A 135 24.64 19.85 7.00
C THR A 135 26.04 19.23 6.94
N ALA A 136 26.36 18.47 5.89
CA ALA A 136 27.71 17.96 5.64
C ALA A 136 28.36 18.74 4.50
N GLY A 137 28.56 20.05 4.70
CA GLY A 137 28.97 20.94 3.61
C GLY A 137 29.76 22.19 3.99
N GLU A 138 30.27 22.35 5.22
CA GLU A 138 31.34 23.34 5.42
C GLU A 138 32.11 23.10 6.72
N GLY A 139 33.34 22.65 6.58
CA GLY A 139 34.20 22.33 7.70
C GLY A 139 35.42 21.55 7.25
N ARG A 140 36.35 22.26 6.58
CA ARG A 140 37.82 22.10 6.63
C ARG A 140 38.47 22.61 5.33
N ARG A 141 38.98 23.83 5.38
CA ARG A 141 40.32 24.15 4.85
C ARG A 141 41.01 25.05 5.85
N GLY A 142 41.79 24.43 6.72
CA GLY A 142 42.97 25.06 7.27
C GLY A 142 44.13 24.75 6.34
N SER A 143 44.79 25.79 5.88
CA SER A 143 46.22 25.90 5.64
C SER A 143 46.55 27.38 5.74
#